data_AF-A0A520A9R9-F1
#
_entry.id   AF-A0A520A9R9-F1
#
_cell.length_a   1.000
_cell.length_b   1.000
_cell.length_c   1.000
_cell.angle_alpha   90.00
_cell.angle_beta   90.00
_cell.angle_gamma   90.00
#
_symmetry.space_group_name_H-M   'P 1'
#
loop_
_entity.id
_entity.type
_entity.pdbx_description
1 polymer ?
#
loop_
_entity_poly.entity_id
_entity_poly.type
_entity_poly.pdbx_seq_one_letter_code
_entity_poly.pdbx_strand_id
1 'polypeptide(L)'
;MKREILLLMLAITFVNTYAQTKKITWLSWKNTPVNVKNQLKTIKMFENETVYSSILEAIKEGDKAFIAVIDIDGDGKPGYAVAYSGSFNCGTAGCSFAVYEAGGKMRVELVDHWELIRPAKNGIISSTGKFFPLQPFN
;
A
#
# COMPACT_ATOMS: atom_id res chain seq x y z
N MET A 1 -33.58 -56.11 -11.80
CA MET A 1 -33.94 -54.85 -11.11
C MET A 1 -32.73 -54.45 -10.27
N LYS A 2 -31.88 -53.49 -10.66
CA LYS A 2 -32.03 -52.02 -10.48
C LYS A 2 -32.42 -51.71 -9.02
N ARG A 3 -31.63 -51.03 -8.16
CA ARG A 3 -30.49 -50.11 -8.30
C ARG A 3 -29.76 -50.05 -6.95
N GLU A 4 -28.43 -50.07 -6.96
CA GLU A 4 -27.61 -49.51 -5.89
C GLU A 4 -27.56 -47.98 -6.06
N ILE A 5 -27.82 -47.21 -5.00
CA ILE A 5 -27.68 -45.75 -4.99
C ILE A 5 -26.46 -45.41 -4.15
N LEU A 6 -25.34 -45.21 -4.83
CA LEU A 6 -24.14 -44.58 -4.28
C LEU A 6 -24.38 -43.06 -4.29
N LEU A 7 -24.67 -42.47 -3.13
CA LEU A 7 -24.84 -41.03 -2.97
C LEU A 7 -23.47 -40.38 -2.79
N LEU A 8 -22.88 -39.97 -3.91
CA LEU A 8 -21.66 -39.16 -3.96
C LEU A 8 -22.02 -37.72 -3.53
N MET A 9 -21.86 -37.40 -2.26
CA MET A 9 -21.97 -36.02 -1.77
C MET A 9 -20.68 -35.27 -2.12
N LEU A 10 -20.61 -34.76 -3.36
CA LEU A 10 -19.58 -33.79 -3.76
C LEU A 10 -19.91 -32.44 -3.12
N ALA A 11 -19.47 -32.24 -1.88
CA ALA A 11 -19.52 -30.94 -1.23
C ALA A 11 -18.46 -30.02 -1.87
N ILE A 12 -18.81 -29.36 -2.97
CA ILE A 12 -18.05 -28.21 -3.47
C ILE A 12 -18.30 -27.07 -2.48
N THR A 13 -17.49 -27.00 -1.44
CA THR A 13 -17.38 -25.78 -0.64
C THR A 13 -16.65 -24.75 -1.50
N PHE A 14 -17.42 -23.93 -2.21
CA PHE A 14 -16.95 -22.62 -2.64
C PHE A 14 -16.60 -21.85 -1.36
N VAL A 15 -15.33 -21.90 -0.96
CA VAL A 15 -14.81 -20.95 0.01
C VAL A 15 -14.76 -19.62 -0.74
N ASN A 16 -15.87 -18.90 -0.68
CA ASN A 16 -15.93 -17.48 -0.96
C ASN A 16 -15.06 -16.79 0.11
N THR A 17 -13.74 -16.85 -0.04
CA THR A 17 -12.86 -15.88 0.60
C THR A 17 -13.07 -14.57 -0.15
N TYR A 18 -14.19 -13.89 0.13
CA TYR A 18 -14.17 -12.44 0.10
C TYR A 18 -13.12 -12.05 1.13
N ALA A 19 -11.87 -11.92 0.67
CA ALA A 19 -10.80 -11.38 1.47
C ALA A 19 -11.32 -10.03 1.96
N GLN A 20 -11.63 -9.94 3.25
CA GLN A 20 -11.89 -8.67 3.90
C GLN A 20 -10.59 -7.90 3.77
N THR A 21 -10.48 -7.11 2.70
CA THR A 21 -9.24 -6.42 2.33
C THR A 21 -8.86 -5.54 3.51
N LYS A 22 -7.80 -5.93 4.22
CA LYS A 22 -7.31 -5.26 5.41
C LYS A 22 -7.11 -3.79 5.08
N LYS A 23 -7.79 -2.88 5.80
CA LYS A 23 -7.58 -1.45 5.61
C LYS A 23 -6.15 -1.09 5.99
N ILE A 24 -5.56 -0.14 5.28
CA ILE A 24 -4.25 0.39 5.63
C ILE A 24 -4.37 1.22 6.91
N THR A 25 -3.47 0.99 7.86
CA THR A 25 -3.39 1.77 9.11
C THR A 25 -2.35 2.86 8.93
N TRP A 26 -2.80 4.10 8.85
CA TRP A 26 -1.96 5.27 8.63
C TRP A 26 -1.60 5.95 9.95
N LEU A 27 -0.33 6.30 10.09
CA LEU A 27 0.22 7.07 11.20
C LEU A 27 0.66 8.43 10.68
N SER A 28 0.35 9.50 11.40
CA SER A 28 0.98 10.80 11.10
C SER A 28 2.48 10.71 11.30
N TRP A 29 3.26 11.48 10.52
CA TRP A 29 4.72 11.51 10.64
C TRP A 29 5.24 11.71 12.07
N LYS A 30 4.54 12.54 12.85
CA LYS A 30 4.84 12.78 14.27
C LYS A 30 4.80 11.48 15.09
N ASN A 31 3.85 10.62 14.80
CA ASN A 31 3.60 9.37 15.51
C ASN A 31 4.30 8.16 14.87
N THR A 32 4.95 8.33 13.71
CA THR A 32 5.70 7.26 13.05
C THR A 32 6.90 6.83 13.92
N PRO A 33 7.04 5.52 14.22
CA PRO A 33 8.16 4.99 15.01
C PRO A 33 9.54 5.32 14.44
N VAL A 34 10.53 5.48 15.32
CA VAL A 34 11.91 5.84 14.94
C VAL A 34 12.55 4.78 14.03
N ASN A 35 12.30 3.50 14.26
CA ASN A 35 12.80 2.43 13.40
C ASN A 35 12.25 2.55 11.98
N VAL A 36 10.95 2.85 11.82
CA VAL A 36 10.34 3.10 10.50
C VAL A 36 11.00 4.31 9.84
N LYS A 37 11.16 5.41 10.57
CA LYS A 37 11.87 6.61 10.05
C LYS A 37 13.28 6.29 9.57
N ASN A 38 14.01 5.45 10.28
CA ASN A 38 15.35 5.03 9.88
C ASN A 38 15.34 4.17 8.60
N GLN A 39 14.35 3.30 8.44
CA GLN A 39 14.18 2.52 7.19
C GLN A 39 13.85 3.44 6.01
N LEU A 40 13.02 4.46 6.19
CA LEU A 40 12.71 5.41 5.13
C LEU A 40 13.93 6.23 4.66
N LYS A 41 15.01 6.32 5.46
CA LYS A 41 16.28 6.95 5.03
C LYS A 41 17.08 6.09 4.05
N THR A 42 16.78 4.79 3.96
CA THR A 42 17.47 3.88 3.04
C THR A 42 16.72 3.68 1.73
N ILE A 43 15.45 4.06 1.68
CA ILE A 43 14.60 3.94 0.49
C ILE A 43 14.80 5.17 -0.38
N LYS A 44 15.35 4.96 -1.58
CA LYS A 44 15.54 6.01 -2.58
C LYS A 44 14.24 6.30 -3.30
N MET A 45 13.91 7.58 -3.42
CA MET A 45 12.82 8.07 -4.26
C MET A 45 13.37 8.62 -5.58
N PHE A 46 14.57 9.20 -5.55
CA PHE A 46 15.37 9.61 -6.71
C PHE A 46 16.86 9.40 -6.37
N GLU A 47 17.76 9.61 -7.33
CA GLU A 47 19.21 9.39 -7.16
C GLU A 47 19.77 10.03 -5.87
N ASN A 48 19.40 11.29 -5.64
CA ASN A 48 19.89 12.11 -4.52
C ASN A 48 18.86 12.30 -3.39
N GLU A 49 17.72 11.59 -3.45
CA GLU A 49 16.62 11.81 -2.52
C GLU A 49 16.10 10.49 -1.94
N THR A 50 15.85 10.48 -0.65
CA THR A 50 15.23 9.37 0.07
C THR A 50 13.78 9.71 0.36
N VAL A 51 12.96 8.68 0.60
CA VAL A 51 11.59 8.88 1.08
C VAL A 51 11.57 9.72 2.36
N TYR A 52 12.53 9.49 3.27
CA TYR A 52 12.68 10.31 4.47
C TYR A 52 12.91 11.80 4.19
N SER A 53 13.85 12.14 3.29
CA SER A 53 14.15 13.53 2.97
C SER A 53 12.99 14.20 2.23
N SER A 54 12.30 13.46 1.36
CA SER A 54 11.09 13.93 0.67
C SER A 54 10.00 14.32 1.67
N ILE A 55 9.78 13.49 2.69
CA ILE A 55 8.82 13.78 3.76
C ILE A 55 9.19 15.06 4.52
N LEU A 56 10.47 15.26 4.83
CA LEU A 56 10.90 16.46 5.54
C LEU A 56 10.69 17.72 4.71
N GLU A 57 10.94 17.67 3.40
CA GLU A 57 10.73 18.82 2.53
C GLU A 57 9.24 19.14 2.40
N ALA A 58 8.38 18.13 2.16
CA ALA A 58 6.93 18.34 2.11
C ALA A 58 6.39 18.98 3.41
N ILE A 59 6.87 18.52 4.57
CA ILE A 59 6.47 19.11 5.86
C ILE A 59 6.95 20.56 6.00
N LYS A 60 8.16 20.87 5.53
CA LYS A 60 8.70 22.23 5.54
C LYS A 60 7.89 23.16 4.62
N GLU A 61 7.34 22.64 3.53
CA GLU A 61 6.42 23.35 2.64
C GLU A 61 4.99 23.49 3.20
N GLY A 62 4.70 22.86 4.34
CA GLY A 62 3.43 22.98 5.07
C GLY A 62 2.48 21.80 4.89
N ASP A 63 2.89 20.75 4.18
CA ASP A 63 2.09 19.54 4.03
C ASP A 63 2.20 18.63 5.27
N LYS A 64 1.23 17.73 5.43
CA LYS A 64 1.26 16.65 6.41
C LYS A 64 1.63 15.35 5.72
N ALA A 65 2.50 14.57 6.33
CA ALA A 65 2.84 13.23 5.85
C ALA A 65 2.22 12.13 6.73
N PHE A 66 1.74 11.08 6.08
CA PHE A 66 1.16 9.89 6.69
C PHE A 66 1.88 8.64 6.21
N ILE A 67 2.18 7.73 7.14
CA ILE A 67 3.01 6.55 6.92
C ILE A 67 2.22 5.31 7.31
N ALA A 68 2.29 4.27 6.49
CA ALA A 68 1.85 2.93 6.86
C ALA A 68 2.99 1.93 6.64
N VAL A 69 2.99 0.88 7.47
CA VAL A 69 3.86 -0.29 7.29
C VAL A 69 2.97 -1.43 6.81
N ILE A 70 3.31 -2.02 5.67
CA ILE A 70 2.47 -3.02 5.02
C ILE A 70 3.32 -3.97 4.21
N ASP A 71 2.95 -5.25 4.18
CA ASP A 71 3.56 -6.29 3.34
C ASP A 71 2.54 -6.63 2.23
N ILE A 72 2.74 -6.04 1.05
CA ILE A 72 1.83 -6.15 -0.09
C ILE A 72 2.21 -7.30 -1.02
N ASP A 73 3.49 -7.64 -1.11
CA ASP A 73 3.98 -8.73 -1.96
C ASP A 73 3.95 -10.11 -1.26
N GLY A 74 3.83 -10.12 0.07
CA GLY A 74 3.72 -11.31 0.89
C GLY A 74 5.06 -11.98 1.19
N ASP A 75 6.18 -11.26 1.06
CA ASP A 75 7.51 -11.81 1.31
C ASP A 75 7.90 -11.85 2.80
N GLY A 76 7.03 -11.33 3.68
CA GLY A 76 7.22 -11.29 5.12
C GLY A 76 8.11 -10.13 5.60
N LYS A 77 8.60 -9.27 4.71
CA LYS A 77 9.35 -8.06 5.04
C LYS A 77 8.42 -6.83 5.01
N PRO A 78 8.74 -5.78 5.78
CA PRO A 78 7.94 -4.56 5.77
C PRO A 78 8.17 -3.76 4.49
N GLY A 79 7.10 -3.52 3.74
CA GLY A 79 6.94 -2.39 2.84
C GLY A 79 6.41 -1.16 3.56
N TYR A 80 6.41 -0.03 2.83
CA TYR A 80 6.06 1.28 3.38
C TYR A 80 5.17 2.05 2.41
N ALA A 81 4.06 2.58 2.90
CA ALA A 81 3.25 3.54 2.17
C ALA A 81 3.46 4.94 2.75
N VAL A 82 3.56 5.95 1.88
CA VAL A 82 3.70 7.36 2.24
C VAL A 82 2.67 8.14 1.46
N ALA A 83 1.85 8.90 2.17
CA ALA A 83 0.88 9.81 1.60
C ALA A 83 1.10 11.23 2.13
N TYR A 84 0.85 12.21 1.27
CA TYR A 84 0.93 13.62 1.61
C TYR A 84 -0.47 14.23 1.64
N SER A 85 -0.68 15.20 2.53
CA SER A 85 -1.93 15.95 2.61
C SER A 85 -1.60 17.43 2.80
N GLY A 86 -1.86 18.21 1.76
CA GLY A 86 -1.66 19.65 1.72
C GLY A 86 -1.77 20.19 0.31
N SER A 87 -1.66 21.51 0.16
CA SER A 87 -1.99 22.20 -1.09
C SER A 87 -1.09 21.82 -2.25
N PHE A 88 0.16 21.43 -1.99
CA PHE A 88 1.14 21.10 -3.02
C PHE A 88 0.96 19.69 -3.57
N ASN A 89 0.46 18.77 -2.75
CA ASN A 89 0.34 17.36 -3.10
C ASN A 89 -1.10 16.88 -3.32
N CYS A 90 -2.10 17.75 -3.18
CA CYS A 90 -3.50 17.40 -3.33
C CYS A 90 -4.23 18.22 -4.40
N GLY A 91 -5.14 17.56 -5.11
CA GLY A 91 -6.10 18.18 -6.01
C GLY A 91 -7.50 17.59 -5.81
N THR A 92 -8.38 17.78 -6.80
CA THR A 92 -9.75 17.24 -6.76
C THR A 92 -9.81 15.72 -6.83
N ALA A 93 -8.76 15.08 -7.37
CA ALA A 93 -8.64 13.62 -7.48
C ALA A 93 -8.03 12.96 -6.23
N GLY A 94 -7.78 13.71 -5.15
CA GLY A 94 -7.08 13.25 -3.96
C GLY A 94 -5.64 13.74 -3.89
N CYS A 95 -4.78 13.00 -3.19
CA CYS A 95 -3.41 13.42 -2.92
C CYS A 95 -2.39 12.40 -3.42
N SER A 96 -1.15 12.87 -3.63
CA SER A 96 -0.04 12.00 -3.98
C SER A 96 0.25 11.01 -2.84
N PHE A 97 0.44 9.75 -3.21
CA PHE A 97 0.98 8.74 -2.33
C PHE A 97 1.81 7.74 -3.12
N ALA A 98 2.71 7.07 -2.43
CA ALA A 98 3.48 5.96 -2.96
C ALA A 98 3.52 4.80 -1.97
N VAL A 99 3.58 3.59 -2.50
CA VAL A 99 3.86 2.35 -1.79
C VAL A 99 5.20 1.84 -2.28
N TYR A 100 6.09 1.50 -1.36
CA TYR A 100 7.43 0.99 -1.60
C TYR A 100 7.56 -0.41 -1.01
N GLU A 101 8.03 -1.34 -1.83
CA GLU A 101 8.33 -2.72 -1.47
C GLU A 101 9.76 -3.08 -1.84
N ALA A 102 10.24 -4.22 -1.32
CA ALA A 102 11.58 -4.73 -1.60
C ALA A 102 12.71 -3.69 -1.38
N GLY A 103 12.57 -2.88 -0.32
CA GLY A 103 13.53 -1.81 0.02
C GLY A 103 13.50 -0.62 -0.95
N GLY A 104 12.40 -0.40 -1.66
CA GLY A 104 12.23 0.69 -2.63
C GLY A 104 12.40 0.28 -4.09
N LYS A 105 12.77 -0.97 -4.36
CA LYS A 105 12.98 -1.48 -5.72
C LYS A 105 11.68 -1.73 -6.47
N MET A 106 10.57 -1.83 -5.74
CA MET A 106 9.24 -2.00 -6.30
C MET A 106 8.35 -0.89 -5.75
N ARG A 107 7.54 -0.24 -6.60
CA ARG A 107 6.64 0.81 -6.15
C ARG A 107 5.32 0.89 -6.91
N VAL A 108 4.33 1.47 -6.25
CA VAL A 108 3.14 2.08 -6.88
C VAL A 108 3.13 3.54 -6.46
N GLU A 109 2.92 4.46 -7.39
CA GLU A 109 2.80 5.90 -7.13
C GLU A 109 1.56 6.41 -7.86
N LEU A 110 0.67 7.10 -7.14
CA LEU A 110 -0.60 7.60 -7.68
C LEU A 110 -1.00 8.92 -7.01
N VAL A 111 -1.97 9.60 -7.62
CA VAL A 111 -2.80 10.62 -6.97
C VAL A 111 -4.19 10.01 -6.75
N ASP A 112 -4.59 9.86 -5.49
CA ASP A 112 -5.88 9.25 -5.10
C ASP A 112 -6.30 9.66 -3.68
N HIS A 113 -7.50 9.26 -3.27
CA HIS A 113 -7.91 9.24 -1.87
C HIS A 113 -7.21 8.09 -1.14
N TRP A 114 -5.97 8.32 -0.72
CA TRP A 114 -5.09 7.34 -0.05
C TRP A 114 -5.69 6.72 1.21
N GLU A 115 -6.68 7.37 1.83
CA GLU A 115 -7.43 6.85 2.98
C GLU A 115 -8.34 5.67 2.59
N LEU A 116 -8.70 5.57 1.31
CA LEU A 116 -9.65 4.60 0.77
C LEU A 116 -8.98 3.47 -0.01
N ILE A 117 -7.68 3.55 -0.28
CA ILE A 117 -6.95 2.48 -0.99
C ILE A 117 -6.87 1.23 -0.13
N ARG A 118 -6.70 0.08 -0.80
CA ARG A 118 -6.66 -1.22 -0.15
C ARG A 118 -5.46 -2.02 -0.68
N PRO A 119 -4.74 -2.76 0.18
CA PRO A 119 -3.72 -3.67 -0.29
C PRO A 119 -4.35 -4.79 -1.13
N ALA A 120 -3.62 -5.21 -2.15
CA ALA A 120 -3.89 -6.42 -2.91
C ALA A 120 -2.56 -7.13 -3.16
N LYS A 121 -2.57 -8.44 -3.41
CA LYS A 121 -1.33 -9.17 -3.66
C LYS A 121 -0.54 -8.50 -4.80
N ASN A 122 0.71 -8.12 -4.52
CA ASN A 122 1.62 -7.44 -5.45
C ASN A 122 1.12 -6.09 -5.99
N GLY A 123 0.29 -5.37 -5.23
CA GLY A 123 -0.18 -4.05 -5.65
C GLY A 123 -1.19 -3.42 -4.69
N ILE A 124 -1.94 -2.45 -5.20
CA ILE A 124 -3.01 -1.79 -4.46
C ILE A 124 -4.26 -1.67 -5.31
N ILE A 125 -5.40 -1.59 -4.63
CA ILE A 125 -6.68 -1.24 -5.22
C ILE A 125 -6.95 0.23 -4.86
N SER A 126 -7.18 1.06 -5.87
CA SER A 126 -7.50 2.49 -5.72
C SER A 126 -8.83 2.73 -5.00
N SER A 127 -9.10 3.98 -4.65
CA SER A 127 -10.38 4.42 -4.08
C SER A 127 -11.57 4.07 -4.97
N THR A 128 -11.35 4.02 -6.30
CA THR A 128 -12.33 3.67 -7.33
C THR A 128 -12.44 2.17 -7.61
N GLY A 129 -11.66 1.33 -6.92
CA GLY A 129 -11.69 -0.13 -7.09
C GLY A 129 -10.79 -0.67 -8.20
N LYS A 130 -9.95 0.16 -8.84
CA LYS A 130 -9.02 -0.27 -9.90
C LYS A 130 -7.73 -0.81 -9.28
N PHE A 131 -7.24 -1.94 -9.80
CA PHE A 131 -5.97 -2.52 -9.36
C PHE A 131 -4.78 -1.85 -10.05
N PHE A 132 -3.73 -1.59 -9.27
CA PHE A 132 -2.44 -1.05 -9.69
C PHE A 132 -1.32 -1.96 -9.19
N PRO A 133 -0.62 -2.68 -10.08
CA PRO A 133 0.47 -3.58 -9.71
C PRO A 133 1.73 -2.81 -9.33
N LEU A 134 2.49 -3.35 -8.37
CA LEU A 134 3.87 -2.91 -8.10
C LEU A 134 4.70 -2.96 -9.38
N GLN A 135 5.46 -1.89 -9.62
CA GLN A 135 6.37 -1.76 -10.76
C GLN A 135 7.82 -1.67 -10.28
N PRO A 136 8.79 -2.22 -11.03
CA PRO A 136 10.20 -1.98 -10.76
C PRO A 136 10.51 -0.48 -10.75
N PHE A 137 11.35 -0.07 -9.82
CA PHE A 137 11.88 1.28 -9.72
C PHE A 137 13.40 1.22 -9.72
N ASN A 138 14.00 1.96 -10.67
CA ASN A 138 15.43 2.02 -10.91
C ASN A 138 16.07 3.17 -10.14
#